data_AF-A0A852WBF2-F1
#
_entry.id   AF-A0A852WBF2-F1
#
_cell.length_a   1.000
_cell.length_b   1.000
_cell.length_c   1.000
_cell.angle_alpha   90.00
_cell.angle_beta   90.00
_cell.angle_gamma   90.00
#
_symmetry.space_group_name_H-M   'P 1'
#
loop_
_entity.id
_entity.type
_entity.pdbx_description
1 polymer ?
#
loop_
_entity_poly.entity_id
_entity_poly.type
_entity_poly.pdbx_seq_one_letter_code
_entity_poly.pdbx_strand_id
1 'polypeptide(L)'
;MSADLTRSGGEETAVDAAMAAFRDRARDRNLARVEVIADALHAMGDGELTEEVRLGAFGDAHSLAGSAGTFGFADASSLGRELEALLGDVDGAEDSSTRAERGGRLVVRLREVLADSAVAPAPAAGDDLSGNGDVCAHLT
;
A
#
# COMPACT_ATOMS: atom_id res chain seq x y z
N MET A 1 32.00 38.32 -8.71
CA MET A 1 32.18 36.88 -8.97
C MET A 1 31.15 36.14 -8.12
N SER A 2 29.94 35.95 -8.65
CA SER A 2 28.88 35.20 -7.97
C SER A 2 28.23 34.30 -9.02
N ALA A 3 28.47 33.02 -8.90
CA ALA A 3 27.68 31.95 -9.48
C ALA A 3 28.04 30.70 -8.69
N ASP A 4 27.08 30.17 -7.92
CA ASP A 4 26.78 28.73 -7.83
C ASP A 4 25.74 28.52 -6.72
N LEU A 5 24.44 28.66 -7.00
CA LEU A 5 23.35 28.24 -6.10
C LEU A 5 22.07 27.93 -6.91
N THR A 6 22.11 27.04 -7.91
CA THR A 6 20.88 26.53 -8.54
C THR A 6 21.05 25.16 -9.21
N ARG A 7 21.50 24.14 -8.47
CA ARG A 7 21.38 22.73 -8.95
C ARG A 7 20.71 21.74 -7.99
N SER A 8 20.46 22.08 -6.73
CA SER A 8 20.00 21.09 -5.74
C SER A 8 18.52 20.65 -5.86
N GLY A 9 17.67 21.35 -6.64
CA GLY A 9 16.22 21.10 -6.62
C GLY A 9 15.71 19.96 -7.51
N GLY A 10 16.50 19.47 -8.48
CA GLY A 10 16.05 18.42 -9.42
C GLY A 10 16.34 16.98 -8.96
N GLU A 11 17.46 16.77 -8.26
CA GLU A 11 17.92 15.45 -7.82
C GLU A 11 17.11 14.95 -6.60
N GLU A 12 16.76 15.84 -5.68
CA GLU A 12 15.92 15.56 -4.51
C GLU A 12 14.54 15.06 -4.93
N THR A 13 13.92 15.70 -5.94
CA THR A 13 12.62 15.30 -6.47
C THR A 13 12.64 13.96 -7.22
N ALA A 14 13.77 13.60 -7.84
CA ALA A 14 13.90 12.34 -8.57
C ALA A 14 14.01 11.14 -7.63
N VAL A 15 14.72 11.30 -6.51
CA VAL A 15 14.80 10.28 -5.45
C VAL A 15 13.43 10.08 -4.81
N ASP A 16 12.73 11.16 -4.48
CA ASP A 16 11.38 11.09 -3.90
C ASP A 16 10.38 10.41 -4.85
N ALA A 17 10.40 10.74 -6.15
CA ALA A 17 9.57 10.09 -7.15
C ALA A 17 9.87 8.59 -7.29
N ALA A 18 11.15 8.20 -7.23
CA ALA A 18 11.54 6.80 -7.25
C ALA A 18 11.03 6.05 -6.00
N MET A 19 11.14 6.67 -4.81
CA MET A 19 10.64 6.10 -3.56
C MET A 19 9.12 5.96 -3.57
N ALA A 20 8.39 6.95 -4.11
CA ALA A 20 6.95 6.87 -4.31
C ALA A 20 6.58 5.69 -5.22
N ALA A 21 7.26 5.53 -6.36
CA ALA A 21 7.01 4.41 -7.27
C ALA A 21 7.29 3.03 -6.62
N PHE A 22 8.33 2.91 -5.80
CA PHE A 22 8.58 1.69 -5.03
C PHE A 22 7.48 1.41 -4.01
N ARG A 23 6.98 2.45 -3.34
CA ARG A 23 5.90 2.38 -2.38
C ARG A 23 4.59 1.94 -3.05
N ASP A 24 4.26 2.49 -4.21
CA ASP A 24 3.07 2.10 -5.00
C ASP A 24 3.15 0.63 -5.44
N ARG A 25 4.30 0.20 -5.97
CA ARG A 25 4.50 -1.20 -6.35
C ARG A 25 4.45 -2.15 -5.16
N ALA A 26 4.90 -1.71 -3.99
CA ALA A 26 4.78 -2.50 -2.77
C ALA A 26 3.32 -2.61 -2.32
N ARG A 27 2.57 -1.50 -2.37
CA ARG A 27 1.13 -1.47 -2.10
C ARG A 27 0.38 -2.44 -3.01
N ASP A 28 0.59 -2.39 -4.32
CA ASP A 28 -0.12 -3.26 -5.28
C ASP A 28 0.17 -4.74 -5.03
N ARG A 29 1.44 -5.08 -4.74
CA ARG A 29 1.81 -6.46 -4.35
C ARG A 29 1.16 -6.88 -3.04
N ASN A 30 1.05 -5.98 -2.07
CA ASN A 30 0.39 -6.28 -0.80
C ASN A 30 -1.11 -6.46 -0.98
N LEU A 31 -1.78 -5.65 -1.81
CA LEU A 31 -3.18 -5.85 -2.14
C LEU A 31 -3.44 -7.21 -2.80
N ALA A 32 -2.57 -7.65 -3.71
CA ALA A 32 -2.71 -8.99 -4.30
C ALA A 32 -2.62 -10.12 -3.26
N ARG A 33 -1.71 -10.01 -2.27
CA ARG A 33 -1.62 -10.96 -1.15
C ARG A 33 -2.85 -10.93 -0.26
N VAL A 34 -3.45 -9.75 -0.05
CA VAL A 34 -4.69 -9.62 0.73
C VAL A 34 -5.83 -10.42 0.10
N GLU A 35 -5.91 -10.48 -1.23
CA GLU A 35 -6.92 -11.29 -1.91
C GLU A 35 -6.73 -12.79 -1.64
N VAL A 36 -5.50 -13.30 -1.72
CA VAL A 36 -5.20 -14.71 -1.40
C VAL A 36 -5.56 -15.04 0.06
N ILE A 37 -5.25 -14.13 0.99
CA ILE A 37 -5.60 -14.29 2.40
C ILE A 37 -7.12 -14.28 2.59
N ALA A 38 -7.84 -13.40 1.87
CA ALA A 38 -9.29 -13.31 1.94
C ALA A 38 -9.97 -14.60 1.46
N ASP A 39 -9.49 -15.18 0.36
CA ASP A 39 -10.00 -16.45 -0.18
C ASP A 39 -9.78 -17.60 0.81
N ALA A 40 -8.61 -17.67 1.45
CA ALA A 40 -8.33 -18.67 2.47
C ALA A 40 -9.24 -18.52 3.70
N LEU A 41 -9.55 -17.29 4.11
CA LEU A 41 -10.48 -17.03 5.21
C LEU A 41 -11.93 -17.39 4.85
N HIS A 42 -12.34 -17.21 3.58
CA HIS A 42 -13.63 -17.69 3.10
C HIS A 42 -13.71 -19.22 3.19
N ALA A 43 -12.71 -19.92 2.66
CA ALA A 43 -12.61 -21.38 2.77
C ALA A 43 -12.57 -21.84 4.24
N MET A 44 -11.96 -21.07 5.14
CA MET A 44 -11.97 -21.36 6.59
C MET A 44 -13.39 -21.32 7.16
N GLY A 45 -14.17 -20.30 6.80
CA GLY A 45 -15.56 -20.16 7.24
C GLY A 45 -16.47 -21.28 6.70
N ASP A 46 -16.22 -21.72 5.47
CA ASP A 46 -16.98 -22.79 4.82
C ASP A 46 -16.54 -24.20 5.25
N GLY A 47 -15.46 -24.33 6.02
CA GLY A 47 -14.89 -25.62 6.41
C GLY A 47 -14.15 -26.34 5.27
N GLU A 48 -13.81 -25.62 4.21
CA GLU A 48 -13.11 -26.11 3.01
C GLU A 48 -11.61 -25.76 3.00
N LEU A 49 -11.10 -25.12 4.06
CA LEU A 49 -9.70 -24.74 4.16
C LEU A 49 -8.79 -25.96 4.19
N THR A 50 -8.02 -26.14 3.11
CA THR A 50 -6.97 -27.14 3.06
C THR A 50 -5.68 -26.62 3.68
N GLU A 51 -4.82 -27.54 4.11
CA GLU A 51 -3.50 -27.21 4.66
C GLU A 51 -2.63 -26.43 3.66
N GLU A 52 -2.70 -26.78 2.38
CA GLU A 52 -1.96 -26.08 1.32
C GLU A 52 -2.42 -24.62 1.17
N VAL A 53 -3.74 -24.39 1.13
CA VAL A 53 -4.31 -23.03 1.05
C VAL A 53 -3.97 -22.22 2.30
N ARG A 54 -4.05 -22.85 3.48
CA ARG A 54 -3.67 -22.22 4.75
C ARG A 54 -2.21 -21.81 4.77
N LEU A 55 -1.30 -22.70 4.39
CA LEU A 55 0.14 -22.42 4.36
C LEU A 55 0.50 -21.34 3.33
N GLY A 56 -0.17 -21.33 2.18
CA GLY A 56 -0.04 -20.27 1.18
C GLY A 56 -0.44 -18.90 1.76
N ALA A 57 -1.63 -18.81 2.33
CA ALA A 57 -2.11 -17.58 2.96
C ALA A 57 -1.24 -17.15 4.14
N PHE A 58 -0.75 -18.09 4.95
CA PHE A 58 0.19 -17.82 6.04
C PHE A 58 1.49 -17.19 5.53
N GLY A 59 2.08 -17.75 4.47
CA GLY A 59 3.27 -17.20 3.83
C GLY A 59 3.05 -15.82 3.20
N ASP A 60 1.87 -15.58 2.64
CA ASP A 60 1.50 -14.27 2.11
C ASP A 60 1.29 -13.23 3.22
N ALA A 61 0.70 -13.63 4.35
CA ALA A 61 0.57 -12.77 5.52
C ALA A 61 1.95 -12.38 6.10
N HIS A 62 2.87 -13.35 6.22
CA HIS A 62 4.25 -13.11 6.62
C HIS A 62 4.97 -12.14 5.66
N SER A 63 4.84 -12.38 4.35
CA SER A 63 5.46 -11.56 3.31
C SER A 63 4.88 -10.14 3.29
N LEU A 64 3.57 -10.00 3.50
CA LEU A 64 2.89 -8.72 3.62
C LEU A 64 3.41 -7.98 4.86
N ALA A 65 3.43 -8.63 6.02
CA ALA A 65 3.90 -8.03 7.27
C ALA A 65 5.33 -7.47 7.14
N GLY A 66 6.24 -8.26 6.57
CA GLY A 66 7.63 -7.86 6.36
C GLY A 66 7.76 -6.72 5.35
N SER A 67 7.17 -6.87 4.16
CA SER A 67 7.32 -5.84 3.11
C SER A 67 6.59 -4.54 3.44
N ALA A 68 5.41 -4.60 4.08
CA ALA A 68 4.69 -3.42 4.56
C ALA A 68 5.55 -2.58 5.52
N GLY A 69 6.27 -3.23 6.45
CA GLY A 69 7.19 -2.55 7.37
C GLY A 69 8.32 -1.82 6.63
N THR A 70 8.95 -2.49 5.66
CA THR A 70 10.05 -1.91 4.85
C THR A 70 9.63 -0.67 4.06
N PHE A 71 8.38 -0.62 3.57
CA PHE A 71 7.87 0.49 2.76
C PHE A 71 7.04 1.51 3.56
N GLY A 72 7.13 1.48 4.89
CA GLY A 72 6.54 2.50 5.77
C GLY A 72 5.03 2.36 5.97
N PHE A 73 4.44 1.20 5.71
CA PHE A 73 3.04 0.90 6.00
C PHE A 73 2.93 0.20 7.37
N ALA A 74 3.19 0.94 8.45
CA ALA A 74 3.27 0.38 9.81
C ALA A 74 1.98 -0.34 10.23
N ASP A 75 0.81 0.28 10.00
CA ASP A 75 -0.49 -0.31 10.33
C ASP A 75 -0.76 -1.58 9.52
N ALA A 76 -0.42 -1.58 8.22
CA ALA A 76 -0.54 -2.76 7.38
C ALA A 76 0.40 -3.89 7.83
N SER A 77 1.61 -3.55 8.30
CA SER A 77 2.54 -4.52 8.88
C SER A 77 1.97 -5.18 10.13
N SER A 78 1.36 -4.40 11.03
CA SER A 78 0.72 -4.93 12.24
C SER A 78 -0.44 -5.87 11.90
N LEU A 79 -1.36 -5.43 11.04
CA LEU A 79 -2.50 -6.24 10.60
C LEU A 79 -2.06 -7.53 9.90
N GLY A 80 -0.98 -7.47 9.11
CA GLY A 80 -0.38 -8.64 8.48
C GLY A 80 0.12 -9.68 9.49
N ARG A 81 0.74 -9.25 10.59
CA ARG A 81 1.19 -10.16 11.66
C ARG A 81 0.02 -10.78 12.41
N GLU A 82 -1.06 -10.04 12.59
CA GLU A 82 -2.28 -10.59 13.21
C GLU A 82 -2.92 -11.67 12.32
N LEU A 83 -2.94 -11.44 10.99
CA LEU A 83 -3.38 -12.45 10.02
C LEU A 83 -2.44 -13.67 9.99
N GLU A 84 -1.13 -13.45 10.02
CA GLU A 84 -0.12 -14.52 10.09
C GLU A 84 -0.33 -15.40 11.33
N ALA A 85 -0.49 -14.78 12.51
CA ALA A 85 -0.75 -15.50 13.75
C ALA A 85 -2.08 -16.29 13.70
N LEU A 86 -3.15 -15.67 13.16
CA LEU A 86 -4.45 -16.29 13.02
C LEU A 86 -4.41 -17.53 12.10
N LEU A 87 -3.71 -17.44 10.97
CA LEU A 87 -3.57 -18.56 10.02
C LEU A 87 -2.62 -19.64 10.53
N GLY A 88 -1.68 -19.29 11.42
CA GLY A 88 -0.75 -20.21 12.06
C GLY A 88 -1.37 -21.03 13.22
N ASP A 89 -2.50 -20.60 13.77
CA ASP A 89 -3.14 -21.20 14.95
C ASP A 89 -3.97 -22.46 14.61
N VAL A 90 -3.33 -23.53 14.12
CA VAL A 90 -4.03 -24.75 13.67
C VAL A 90 -4.78 -25.45 14.80
N ASP A 91 -4.22 -25.42 16.01
CA ASP A 91 -4.75 -26.12 17.20
C ASP A 91 -5.59 -25.21 18.12
N GLY A 92 -5.90 -24.00 17.67
CA GLY A 92 -6.63 -23.00 18.45
C GLY A 92 -8.00 -23.49 18.90
N ALA A 93 -8.37 -23.19 20.15
CA ALA A 93 -9.66 -23.59 20.75
C ALA A 93 -10.87 -22.86 20.14
N GLU A 94 -10.63 -21.82 19.34
CA GLU A 94 -11.66 -21.03 18.68
C GLU A 94 -12.17 -21.74 17.41
N ASP A 95 -13.49 -21.76 17.24
CA ASP A 95 -14.15 -22.32 16.07
C ASP A 95 -13.75 -21.59 14.76
N SER A 96 -13.62 -22.37 13.68
CA SER A 96 -13.18 -21.89 12.36
C SER A 96 -14.03 -20.72 11.83
N SER A 97 -15.34 -20.72 12.06
CA SER A 97 -16.22 -19.62 11.60
C SER A 97 -15.92 -18.32 12.34
N THR A 98 -15.74 -18.38 13.67
CA THR A 98 -15.42 -17.18 14.47
C THR A 98 -14.04 -16.62 14.10
N ARG A 99 -13.09 -17.52 13.85
CA ARG A 99 -11.74 -17.17 13.42
C ARG A 99 -11.74 -16.53 12.03
N ALA A 100 -12.49 -17.11 11.09
CA ALA A 100 -12.68 -16.58 9.74
C ALA A 100 -13.30 -15.17 9.77
N GLU A 101 -14.34 -14.96 10.57
CA GLU A 101 -14.97 -13.65 10.75
C GLU A 101 -13.98 -12.60 11.31
N ARG A 102 -13.16 -12.99 12.30
CA ARG A 102 -12.11 -12.10 12.82
C ARG A 102 -11.10 -11.76 11.74
N GLY A 103 -10.63 -12.75 10.99
CA GLY A 103 -9.72 -12.54 9.86
C GLY A 103 -10.32 -11.62 8.80
N GLY A 104 -11.61 -11.78 8.47
CA GLY A 104 -12.32 -10.93 7.52
C GLY A 104 -12.33 -9.45 7.92
N ARG A 105 -12.50 -9.15 9.22
CA ARG A 105 -12.39 -7.77 9.73
C ARG A 105 -10.98 -7.20 9.57
N LEU A 106 -9.95 -8.00 9.83
CA LEU A 106 -8.56 -7.60 9.62
C LEU A 106 -8.27 -7.31 8.15
N VAL A 107 -8.78 -8.15 7.23
CA VAL A 107 -8.67 -7.96 5.78
C VAL A 107 -9.31 -6.65 5.32
N VAL A 108 -10.53 -6.35 5.77
CA VAL A 108 -11.20 -5.08 5.44
C VAL A 108 -10.34 -3.89 5.88
N ARG A 109 -9.87 -3.92 7.13
CA ARG A 109 -9.02 -2.84 7.67
C ARG A 109 -7.71 -2.71 6.91
N LEU A 110 -7.11 -3.83 6.50
CA LEU A 110 -5.87 -3.85 5.76
C LEU A 110 -6.03 -3.25 4.36
N ARG A 111 -7.15 -3.53 3.67
CA ARG A 111 -7.48 -2.88 2.39
C ARG A 111 -7.66 -1.37 2.55
N GLU A 112 -8.34 -0.92 3.60
CA GLU A 112 -8.52 0.52 3.91
C GLU A 112 -7.17 1.22 4.10
N VAL A 113 -6.31 0.68 4.97
CA VAL A 113 -4.99 1.26 5.29
C VAL A 113 -4.10 1.35 4.05
N LEU A 114 -4.08 0.29 3.23
CA LEU A 114 -3.32 0.27 1.98
C LEU A 114 -3.91 1.24 0.95
N ALA A 115 -5.23 1.43 0.92
CA ALA A 115 -5.88 2.38 0.03
C ALA A 115 -5.61 3.84 0.41
N ASP A 116 -5.70 4.18 1.70
CA ASP A 116 -5.53 5.54 2.21
C ASP A 116 -4.07 6.03 2.10
N SER A 117 -3.13 5.10 2.20
CA SER A 117 -1.70 5.37 2.04
C SER A 117 -1.28 5.77 0.61
N ALA A 118 -2.21 5.73 -0.37
CA ALA A 118 -1.97 6.09 -1.77
C ALA A 118 -1.98 7.62 -2.03
N VAL A 119 -2.33 8.45 -1.05
CA VAL A 119 -2.39 9.90 -1.23
C VAL A 119 -1.09 10.57 -0.78
N ALA A 120 -0.19 10.78 -1.73
CA ALA A 120 0.68 11.95 -1.76
C ALA A 120 0.53 12.60 -3.15
N PRO A 121 0.01 13.84 -3.26
CA PRO A 121 -0.10 14.50 -4.55
C PRO A 121 1.30 14.78 -5.11
N ALA A 122 1.52 14.42 -6.38
CA ALA A 122 2.62 14.98 -7.15
C ALA A 122 2.51 16.52 -7.11
N PRO A 123 3.61 17.28 -6.86
CA PRO A 123 3.55 18.71 -7.03
C PRO A 123 3.19 18.99 -8.49
N ALA A 124 2.05 19.63 -8.70
CA ALA A 124 1.60 20.05 -10.01
C ALA A 124 2.74 20.82 -10.69
N ALA A 125 3.21 20.28 -11.82
CA ALA A 125 4.11 20.98 -12.71
C ALA A 125 3.49 22.35 -13.02
N GLY A 126 4.29 23.40 -12.88
CA GLY A 126 3.86 24.77 -13.03
C GLY A 126 3.27 25.03 -14.40
N ASP A 127 1.97 25.30 -14.44
CA ASP A 127 1.34 26.11 -15.47
C ASP A 127 1.12 27.51 -14.89
N ASP A 128 2.19 28.30 -14.81
CA ASP A 128 2.07 29.75 -14.63
C ASP A 128 1.65 30.35 -15.98
N LEU A 129 0.33 30.49 -16.13
CA LEU A 129 -0.30 31.27 -17.18
C LEU A 129 0.02 32.77 -16.95
N SER A 130 1.17 33.22 -17.40
CA SER A 130 1.44 34.64 -17.63
C SER A 130 1.41 34.95 -19.13
N GLY A 131 0.21 34.88 -19.68
CA GLY A 131 -0.13 35.51 -20.96
C GLY A 131 -0.29 37.01 -20.73
N ASN A 132 0.83 37.75 -20.68
CA ASN A 132 0.77 39.20 -20.75
C ASN A 132 0.61 39.61 -22.21
N GLY A 133 -0.63 39.91 -22.59
CA GLY A 133 -0.97 40.49 -23.88
C GLY A 133 -0.45 41.91 -23.97
N ASP A 134 0.57 42.13 -24.80
CA ASP A 134 0.92 43.45 -25.29
C ASP A 134 0.25 43.64 -26.66
N VAL A 135 -0.92 44.26 -26.64
CA VAL A 135 -1.71 44.60 -27.82
C VAL A 135 -1.14 45.86 -28.44
N CYS A 136 -0.68 45.72 -29.68
CA CYS A 136 -0.52 46.82 -30.63
C CYS A 136 -1.79 47.69 -30.69
N ALA A 137 -1.68 48.97 -30.33
CA ALA A 137 -2.61 50.01 -30.76
C ALA A 137 -1.83 51.14 -31.44
N HIS A 138 -1.74 51.00 -32.76
CA HIS A 138 -1.47 52.05 -33.73
C HIS A 138 -2.74 52.92 -33.89
N LEU A 139 -2.59 54.21 -34.27
CA LEU A 139 -3.59 55.23 -34.70
C LEU A 139 -3.65 56.40 -33.71
N THR A 140 -3.60 57.69 -34.07
CA THR A 140 -3.29 58.48 -35.28
C THR A 140 -2.91 59.86 -34.73
#